data_AF-A0A951R4C4-F1
#
_entry.id   AF-A0A951R4C4-F1
#
_cell.length_a   1.000
_cell.length_b   1.000
_cell.length_c   1.000
_cell.angle_alpha   90.00
_cell.angle_beta   90.00
_cell.angle_gamma   90.00
#
_symmetry.space_group_name_H-M   'P 1'
#
loop_
_entity.id
_entity.type
_entity.pdbx_description
1 polymer ?
#
loop_
_entity_poly.entity_id
_entity_poly.type
_entity_poly.pdbx_seq_one_letter_code
_entity_poly.pdbx_strand_id
1 'polypeptide(L)'
;MAKIKQFFNELTEGSKMFGELISEVVNLVLLSFVYFIGVGLTSIFAKISGKRFIDDKTTKESYWEELNLTTQPLKEYYRQF
;
A
#
# COMPACT_ATOMS: atom_id res chain seq x y z
N MET A 1 -27.11 -45.07 -9.94
CA MET A 1 -26.36 -44.26 -10.93
C MET A 1 -26.37 -42.76 -10.63
N ALA A 2 -27.52 -42.14 -10.33
CA ALA A 2 -27.60 -40.70 -10.05
C ALA A 2 -26.63 -40.20 -8.95
N LYS A 3 -26.53 -40.92 -7.83
CA LYS A 3 -25.62 -40.57 -6.72
C LYS A 3 -24.13 -40.64 -7.09
N ILE A 4 -23.75 -41.59 -7.95
CA ILE A 4 -22.36 -41.73 -8.42
C ILE A 4 -22.02 -40.56 -9.35
N LYS A 5 -22.92 -40.24 -10.29
CA LYS A 5 -22.74 -39.08 -11.18
C LYS A 5 -22.64 -37.76 -10.40
N GLN A 6 -23.46 -37.60 -9.36
CA GLN A 6 -23.40 -36.45 -8.47
C GLN A 6 -22.07 -36.36 -7.73
N PHE A 7 -21.57 -37.47 -7.16
CA PHE A 7 -20.28 -37.51 -6.48
C PHE A 7 -19.11 -37.08 -7.40
N PHE A 8 -19.07 -37.55 -8.65
CA PHE A 8 -18.04 -37.15 -9.60
C PHE A 8 -18.16 -35.69 -10.04
N ASN A 9 -19.38 -35.16 -10.13
CA ASN A 9 -19.59 -33.74 -10.42
C ASN A 9 -19.07 -32.86 -9.28
N GLU A 10 -19.43 -33.17 -8.04
CA GLU A 10 -18.98 -32.44 -6.85
C GLU A 10 -17.45 -32.51 -6.68
N LEU A 11 -16.85 -33.68 -6.95
CA LEU A 11 -15.39 -33.85 -6.91
C LEU A 11 -14.67 -33.02 -7.99
N THR A 12 -15.27 -32.91 -9.18
CA THR A 12 -14.75 -32.09 -10.28
C THR A 12 -14.85 -30.60 -9.95
N GLU A 13 -15.98 -30.17 -9.39
CA GLU A 13 -16.21 -28.79 -8.97
C GLU A 13 -15.22 -28.38 -7.85
N GLY A 14 -15.04 -29.24 -6.84
CA GLY A 14 -14.04 -29.01 -5.79
C GLY A 14 -12.61 -28.95 -6.33
N SER A 15 -12.26 -29.80 -7.29
CA SER A 15 -10.94 -29.77 -7.95
C SER A 15 -10.70 -28.47 -8.71
N LYS A 16 -11.75 -27.95 -9.37
CA LYS A 16 -11.69 -26.67 -10.09
C LYS A 16 -11.45 -25.50 -9.13
N MET A 17 -12.23 -25.42 -8.04
CA MET A 17 -12.05 -24.39 -7.01
C MET A 17 -10.67 -24.45 -6.37
N PHE A 18 -10.16 -25.65 -6.10
CA PHE A 18 -8.80 -25.82 -5.58
C PHE A 18 -7.75 -25.30 -6.57
N GLY A 19 -7.91 -25.60 -7.86
CA GLY A 19 -7.04 -25.07 -8.92
C GLY A 19 -7.06 -23.54 -8.99
N GLU A 20 -8.24 -22.93 -8.87
CA GLU A 20 -8.41 -21.48 -8.83
C GLU A 20 -7.68 -20.86 -7.62
N LEU A 21 -7.85 -21.42 -6.42
CA LEU A 21 -7.14 -20.97 -5.22
C LEU A 21 -5.62 -21.06 -5.35
N ILE A 22 -5.10 -22.18 -5.88
CA ILE A 22 -3.66 -22.33 -6.13
C ILE A 22 -3.18 -21.28 -7.14
N SER A 23 -3.95 -21.03 -8.20
CA SER A 23 -3.62 -20.00 -9.19
C SER A 23 -3.55 -18.61 -8.56
N GLU A 24 -4.49 -18.26 -7.70
CA GLU A 24 -4.48 -16.99 -6.96
C GLU A 24 -3.25 -16.87 -6.05
N VAL A 25 -2.92 -17.92 -5.29
CA VAL A 25 -1.74 -17.93 -4.41
C VAL A 25 -0.45 -17.76 -5.21
N VAL A 26 -0.29 -18.49 -6.31
CA VAL A 26 0.88 -18.36 -7.18
C VAL A 26 0.97 -16.95 -7.75
N ASN A 27 -0.15 -16.38 -8.20
CA ASN A 27 -0.17 -15.02 -8.72
C ASN A 27 0.21 -13.99 -7.64
N LEU A 28 -0.28 -14.15 -6.41
CA LEU A 28 0.12 -13.31 -5.27
C LEU A 28 1.63 -13.37 -5.01
N VAL A 29 2.21 -14.58 -5.01
CA VAL A 29 3.65 -14.77 -4.80
C VAL A 29 4.46 -14.11 -5.92
N LEU A 30 4.06 -14.30 -7.18
CA LEU A 30 4.70 -13.67 -8.34
C LEU A 30 4.61 -12.14 -8.27
N LEU A 31 3.43 -11.60 -7.96
CA LEU A 31 3.20 -10.16 -7.84
C LEU A 31 4.04 -9.56 -6.71
N SER A 32 4.11 -10.26 -5.56
CA SER A 32 4.96 -9.88 -4.43
C SER A 32 6.43 -9.80 -4.85
N PHE A 33 6.95 -10.82 -5.53
CA PHE A 33 8.33 -10.84 -6.03
C PHE A 33 8.62 -9.67 -6.99
N VAL A 34 7.73 -9.43 -7.95
CA VAL A 34 7.85 -8.29 -8.89
C VAL A 34 7.81 -6.96 -8.15
N TYR A 35 6.95 -6.82 -7.14
CA TYR A 35 6.85 -5.61 -6.34
C TYR A 35 8.15 -5.35 -5.57
N PHE A 36 8.70 -6.37 -4.90
CA PHE A 36 9.97 -6.24 -4.20
C PHE A 36 11.12 -5.88 -5.13
N ILE A 37 11.18 -6.45 -6.33
CA ILE A 37 12.23 -6.11 -7.29
C ILE A 37 12.00 -4.73 -7.89
N GLY A 38 10.80 -4.42 -8.37
CA GLY A 38 10.50 -3.14 -8.99
C GLY A 38 10.63 -1.98 -8.01
N VAL A 39 9.95 -2.06 -6.87
CA VAL A 39 9.99 -1.01 -5.83
C VAL A 39 11.33 -1.01 -5.11
N GLY A 40 11.89 -2.19 -4.82
CA GLY A 40 13.20 -2.29 -4.16
C GLY A 40 14.31 -1.69 -5.01
N LEU A 41 14.42 -2.07 -6.29
CA LEU A 41 15.42 -1.50 -7.19
C LEU A 41 15.21 0.00 -7.37
N THR A 42 13.97 0.47 -7.58
CA THR A 42 13.71 1.91 -7.71
C THR A 42 14.10 2.68 -6.45
N SER A 43 13.90 2.11 -5.26
CA SER A 43 14.35 2.72 -3.99
C SER A 43 15.89 2.81 -3.90
N ILE A 44 16.60 1.78 -4.37
CA ILE A 44 18.07 1.76 -4.44
C ILE A 44 18.56 2.83 -5.39
N PHE A 45 18.00 2.91 -6.60
CA PHE A 45 18.35 3.95 -7.57
C PHE A 45 18.05 5.36 -7.05
N ALA A 46 16.88 5.57 -6.44
CA ALA A 46 16.51 6.86 -5.87
C ALA A 46 17.51 7.29 -4.77
N LYS A 47 17.94 6.36 -3.92
CA LYS A 47 18.96 6.60 -2.89
C LYS A 47 20.31 6.97 -3.50
N ILE A 48 20.74 6.29 -4.55
CA ILE A 48 21.99 6.61 -5.28
C ILE A 48 21.90 8.00 -5.93
N SER A 49 20.75 8.37 -6.49
CA SER A 49 20.51 9.69 -7.07
C SER A 49 20.30 10.81 -6.02
N GLY A 50 20.47 10.52 -4.72
CA GLY A 50 20.30 11.49 -3.64
C GLY A 50 18.86 11.91 -3.37
N LYS A 51 17.86 11.23 -3.95
CA LYS A 51 16.44 11.47 -3.65
C LYS A 51 16.12 10.82 -2.30
N ARG A 52 15.69 11.63 -1.34
CA ARG A 52 15.11 11.17 -0.08
C ARG A 52 13.60 11.09 -0.24
N PHE A 53 13.01 9.92 0.02
CA PHE A 53 11.55 9.74 -0.04
C PHE A 53 10.83 10.45 1.11
N ILE A 54 11.50 10.58 2.26
CA ILE A 54 11.06 11.34 3.42
C ILE A 54 12.13 12.40 3.66
N ASP A 55 11.77 13.67 3.46
CA ASP A 55 12.62 14.80 3.81
C ASP A 55 12.50 14.99 5.33
N ASP A 56 13.47 14.45 6.06
CA ASP A 56 13.52 14.44 7.53
C ASP A 56 13.90 15.82 8.11
N LYS A 57 13.33 16.89 7.53
CA LYS A 57 13.46 18.25 8.03
C LYS A 57 12.46 18.45 9.17
N THR A 58 12.68 17.74 10.28
CA THR A 58 12.12 18.12 11.58
C THR A 58 12.84 19.39 12.07
N THR A 59 12.67 20.51 11.35
CA THR A 59 13.14 21.83 11.81
C THR A 59 12.10 22.53 12.69
N LYS A 60 10.90 21.97 12.82
CA LYS A 60 9.88 22.44 13.75
C LYS A 60 9.59 21.34 14.77
N GLU A 61 9.75 21.64 16.06
CA GLU A 61 9.34 20.75 17.15
C GLU A 61 7.83 20.41 17.10
N SER A 62 7.03 21.24 16.39
CA SER A 62 5.73 20.86 15.88
C SER A 62 5.24 21.83 14.80
N TYR A 63 4.28 21.44 13.96
CA TYR A 63 3.58 22.37 13.06
C TYR A 63 2.67 23.36 13.81
N TRP A 64 2.50 23.17 15.12
CA TRP A 64 1.75 24.06 15.97
C TRP A 64 2.61 25.28 16.29
N GLU A 65 2.16 26.44 15.84
CA GLU A 65 2.61 27.68 16.46
C GLU A 65 2.08 27.71 17.88
N GLU A 66 2.90 28.12 18.84
CA GLU A 66 2.40 28.50 20.17
C GLU A 66 1.31 29.55 19.93
N LEU A 67 0.07 29.25 20.31
CA LEU A 67 -1.05 30.17 20.17
C LEU A 67 -0.73 31.42 20.99
N ASN A 68 -0.12 32.41 20.35
CA ASN A 68 0.06 33.73 20.93
C ASN A 68 -1.35 34.32 21.08
N LEU A 69 -1.92 34.23 22.29
CA LEU A 69 -3.23 34.78 22.67
C LEU A 69 -3.27 36.32 22.63
N THR A 70 -2.29 36.95 22.01
CA THR A 70 -2.20 38.39 21.81
C THR A 70 -2.86 38.78 20.49
N THR A 71 -3.37 40.01 20.42
CA THR A 71 -4.00 40.55 19.21
C THR A 71 -2.97 40.69 18.07
N GLN A 72 -3.13 39.88 17.02
CA GLN A 72 -2.35 40.01 15.80
C GLN A 72 -2.97 41.03 14.82
N PRO A 73 -2.22 41.52 13.82
CA PRO A 73 -2.76 42.39 12.80
C PRO A 73 -3.91 41.71 12.04
N LEU A 74 -5.01 42.44 11.77
CA LEU A 74 -6.22 41.93 11.09
C LEU A 74 -5.92 41.13 9.80
N LYS A 75 -4.85 41.51 9.09
CA LYS A 75 -4.37 40.85 7.86
C LYS A 75 -3.93 39.40 8.06
N GLU A 76 -3.37 39.05 9.22
CA GLU A 76 -2.97 37.66 9.54
C GLU A 76 -4.21 36.79 9.77
N TYR A 77 -5.25 37.32 10.42
CA TYR A 77 -6.51 36.59 10.62
C TYR A 77 -7.21 36.24 9.30
N TYR A 78 -7.11 37.09 8.26
CA TYR A 78 -7.66 36.79 6.94
C TYR A 78 -6.96 35.63 6.21
N ARG A 79 -5.81 35.15 6.70
CA ARG A 79 -5.05 34.04 6.10
C ARG A 79 -5.25 32.70 6.83
N GLN A 80 -6.08 32.66 7.87
CA GLN A 80 -6.34 31.45 8.67
C GLN A 80 -7.45 30.55 8.07
N PHE A 81 -8.17 31.01 7.05
CA PHE A 81 -9.15 30.26 6.27
C PHE A 81 -8.72 30.22 4.80
#